data_AF-A0A1R3JT42-F1
#
_entry.id   AF-A0A1R3JT42-F1
#
_cell.length_a   1.000
_cell.length_b   1.000
_cell.length_c   1.000
_cell.angle_alpha   90.00
_cell.angle_beta   90.00
_cell.angle_gamma   90.00
#
_symmetry.space_group_name_H-M   'P 1'
#
loop_
_entity.id
_entity.type
_entity.pdbx_description
1 polymer ?
#
loop_
_entity_poly.entity_id
_entity_poly.type
_entity_poly.pdbx_seq_one_letter_code
_entity_poly.pdbx_strand_id
1 'polypeptide(L)'
;AAEERGQISGRDVYMKEHGVSREEAIQVYEERIENAWKLMNEGWMRPTPVARRLPSLAYNFGCQGDVLYKEDDGLSRPEKTSKHLVTKLFIDPIPLEE
;
A
#
# COMPACT_ATOMS: atom_id res chain seq x y z
N ALA A 1 -15.53 -3.26 -2.41
CA ALA A 1 -14.70 -4.48 -2.35
C ALA A 1 -15.01 -5.28 -1.10
N ALA A 2 -14.52 -4.86 0.07
CA ALA A 2 -14.82 -5.52 1.34
C ALA A 2 -16.30 -5.40 1.70
N GLU A 3 -16.84 -4.18 1.62
CA GLU A 3 -18.25 -3.88 1.91
C GLU A 3 -19.22 -4.63 0.98
N GLU A 4 -18.95 -4.66 -0.32
CA GLU A 4 -19.70 -5.46 -1.32
C GLU A 4 -19.69 -6.97 -1.01
N ARG A 5 -18.64 -7.46 -0.32
CA ARG A 5 -18.50 -8.85 0.14
C ARG A 5 -19.07 -9.09 1.54
N GLY A 6 -19.66 -8.07 2.17
CA GLY A 6 -20.12 -8.14 3.57
C GLY A 6 -18.98 -8.26 4.59
N GLN A 7 -17.74 -7.92 4.19
CA GLN A 7 -16.57 -7.93 5.06
C GLN A 7 -16.42 -6.59 5.79
N ILE A 8 -16.17 -6.66 7.09
CA ILE A 8 -15.89 -5.49 7.92
C ILE A 8 -14.42 -5.09 7.76
N SER A 9 -14.18 -3.84 7.36
CA SER A 9 -12.84 -3.26 7.25
C SER A 9 -12.44 -2.48 8.51
N GLY A 10 -11.14 -2.14 8.63
CA GLY A 10 -10.65 -1.32 9.74
C GLY A 10 -11.34 0.05 9.82
N ARG A 11 -11.66 0.65 8.66
CA ARG A 11 -12.46 1.88 8.57
C ARG A 11 -13.84 1.71 9.22
N ASP A 12 -14.52 0.60 8.94
CA ASP A 12 -15.88 0.35 9.46
C ASP A 12 -15.86 0.16 10.98
N VAL A 13 -14.81 -0.50 11.50
CA VAL A 13 -14.56 -0.60 12.95
C VAL A 13 -14.31 0.79 13.54
N TYR A 14 -13.46 1.60 12.91
CA TYR A 14 -13.14 2.95 13.38
C TYR A 14 -14.38 3.86 13.43
N MET A 15 -15.21 3.83 12.38
CA MET A 15 -16.48 4.56 12.33
C MET A 15 -17.40 4.15 13.48
N LYS A 16 -17.52 2.84 13.74
CA LYS A 16 -18.38 2.32 14.81
C LYS A 16 -17.86 2.69 16.20
N GLU A 17 -16.55 2.62 16.42
CA GLU A 17 -15.91 2.89 17.71
C GLU A 17 -15.97 4.38 18.08
N HIS A 18 -15.77 5.26 17.10
CA HIS A 18 -15.67 6.70 17.34
C HIS A 18 -16.92 7.49 16.94
N GLY A 19 -17.93 6.85 16.34
CA GLY A 19 -19.15 7.51 15.89
C GLY A 19 -18.95 8.54 14.78
N VAL A 20 -17.90 8.36 13.96
CA VAL A 20 -17.49 9.30 12.92
C VAL A 20 -18.00 8.89 11.54
N SER A 21 -18.01 9.85 10.61
CA SER A 21 -18.31 9.61 9.20
C SER A 21 -17.24 8.76 8.51
N ARG A 22 -17.58 8.27 7.32
CA ARG A 22 -16.66 7.48 6.49
C ARG A 22 -15.45 8.31 6.07
N GLU A 23 -15.69 9.56 5.70
CA GLU A 23 -14.70 10.52 5.23
C GLU A 23 -13.70 10.85 6.34
N GLU A 24 -14.19 11.12 7.56
CA GLU A 24 -13.33 11.33 8.73
C GLU A 24 -12.47 10.10 9.04
N ALA A 25 -13.05 8.90 8.96
CA ALA A 25 -12.29 7.67 9.16
C ALA A 25 -11.19 7.51 8.10
N ILE A 26 -11.49 7.78 6.82
CA ILE A 26 -10.51 7.72 5.73
C ILE A 26 -9.36 8.71 5.98
N GLN A 27 -9.69 9.96 6.30
CA GLN A 27 -8.69 11.00 6.57
C GLN A 27 -7.74 10.62 7.72
N VAL A 28 -8.26 9.99 8.78
CA VAL A 28 -7.43 9.49 9.89
C VAL A 28 -6.47 8.40 9.42
N TYR A 29 -6.91 7.49 8.55
CA TYR A 29 -6.02 6.45 8.03
C TYR A 29 -4.98 7.02 7.06
N GLU A 30 -5.33 8.01 6.25
CA GLU A 30 -4.37 8.73 5.39
C GLU A 30 -3.27 9.38 6.23
N GLU A 31 -3.63 10.12 7.29
CA GLU A 31 -2.66 10.72 8.21
C GLU A 31 -1.77 9.67 8.89
N ARG A 32 -2.35 8.53 9.31
CA ARG A 32 -1.59 7.42 9.89
C ARG A 32 -0.61 6.81 8.89
N ILE A 33 -1.00 6.67 7.63
CA ILE A 33 -0.14 6.16 6.56
C ILE A 33 1.01 7.14 6.30
N GLU A 34 0.74 8.44 6.22
CA GLU A 34 1.79 9.46 6.06
C GLU A 34 2.80 9.44 7.22
N ASN A 35 2.31 9.32 8.45
CA ASN A 35 3.19 9.23 9.62
C ASN A 35 3.99 7.92 9.63
N ALA A 36 3.39 6.81 9.23
CA ALA A 36 4.10 5.54 9.05
C ALA A 36 5.20 5.64 7.98
N TRP A 37 4.94 6.36 6.87
CA TRP A 37 5.96 6.63 5.84
C TRP A 37 7.15 7.41 6.37
N LYS A 38 6.93 8.45 7.19
CA LYS A 38 8.01 9.22 7.81
C LYS A 38 8.88 8.31 8.71
N LEU A 39 8.26 7.48 9.54
CA LEU A 39 8.96 6.55 10.43
C LEU A 39 9.75 5.48 9.65
N MET A 40 9.15 4.90 8.61
CA MET A 40 9.83 3.92 7.74
C MET A 40 11.03 4.53 7.03
N ASN A 41 10.89 5.75 6.50
CA ASN A 41 11.99 6.47 5.85
C ASN A 41 13.14 6.75 6.81
N GLU A 42 12.83 7.25 8.02
CA GLU A 42 13.84 7.51 9.03
C GLU A 42 14.55 6.21 9.45
N GLY A 43 13.78 5.15 9.75
CA GLY A 43 14.31 3.84 10.12
C GLY A 43 15.14 3.20 9.02
N TRP A 44 14.74 3.40 7.76
CA TRP A 44 15.51 2.95 6.61
C TRP A 44 16.79 3.78 6.45
N MET A 45 16.81 5.09 6.67
CA MET A 45 18.04 5.90 6.51
C MET A 45 19.03 5.74 7.68
N ARG A 46 18.54 5.38 8.86
CA ARG A 46 19.35 5.28 10.07
C ARG A 46 20.45 4.21 9.94
N PRO A 47 21.71 4.52 10.28
CA PRO A 47 22.76 3.51 10.42
C PRO A 47 22.33 2.45 11.42
N THR A 48 22.47 1.19 11.05
CA THR A 48 21.99 0.06 11.85
C THR A 48 23.01 -1.07 11.82
N PRO A 49 23.17 -1.83 12.93
CA PRO A 49 24.08 -2.97 12.97
C PRO A 49 23.59 -4.15 12.11
N VAL A 50 22.34 -4.13 11.64
CA VAL A 50 21.80 -5.19 10.79
C VAL A 50 22.12 -4.96 9.31
N ALA A 51 22.21 -6.04 8.55
CA ALA A 51 22.46 -5.96 7.12
C ALA A 51 21.37 -5.14 6.40
N ARG A 52 21.80 -4.23 5.49
CA ARG A 52 20.92 -3.31 4.75
C ARG A 52 19.72 -3.97 4.07
N ARG A 53 19.86 -5.23 3.67
CA ARG A 53 18.79 -6.01 3.03
C ARG A 53 17.52 -6.12 3.90
N LEU A 54 17.66 -6.23 5.22
CA LEU A 54 16.52 -6.40 6.14
C LEU A 54 15.61 -5.15 6.19
N PRO A 55 16.12 -3.94 6.50
CA PRO A 55 15.28 -2.74 6.44
C PRO A 55 14.79 -2.43 5.02
N SER A 56 15.57 -2.74 3.99
CA SER A 56 15.10 -2.58 2.60
C SER A 56 13.93 -3.51 2.26
N LEU A 57 13.88 -4.73 2.80
CA LEU A 57 12.74 -5.62 2.62
C LEU A 57 11.46 -5.02 3.24
N ALA A 58 11.55 -4.53 4.48
CA ALA A 58 10.44 -3.87 5.16
C ALA A 58 9.97 -2.62 4.40
N TYR A 59 10.90 -1.79 3.95
CA TYR A 59 10.61 -0.60 3.15
C TYR A 59 9.91 -0.96 1.83
N ASN A 60 10.41 -1.97 1.12
CA ASN A 60 9.84 -2.42 -0.15
C ASN A 60 8.43 -3.00 0.01
N PHE A 61 8.07 -3.59 1.16
CA PHE A 61 6.68 -3.98 1.44
C PHE A 61 5.75 -2.77 1.51
N GLY A 62 6.20 -1.67 2.11
CA GLY A 62 5.47 -0.40 2.09
C GLY A 62 5.26 0.11 0.67
N CYS A 63 6.32 0.15 -0.14
CA CYS A 63 6.23 0.55 -1.56
C CYS A 63 5.31 -0.36 -2.38
N GLN A 64 5.38 -1.67 -2.15
CA GLN A 64 4.50 -2.63 -2.82
C GLN A 64 3.04 -2.37 -2.45
N GLY A 65 2.75 -2.14 -1.17
CA GLY A 65 1.40 -1.81 -0.70
C GLY A 65 0.87 -0.54 -1.38
N ASP A 66 1.69 0.51 -1.44
CA ASP A 66 1.33 1.76 -2.12
C ASP A 66 1.00 1.52 -3.60
N VAL A 67 1.86 0.82 -4.34
CA VAL A 67 1.61 0.48 -5.75
C VAL A 67 0.35 -0.35 -5.93
N LEU A 68 0.09 -1.33 -5.07
CA LEU A 68 -1.07 -2.22 -5.18
C LEU A 68 -2.39 -1.51 -4.87
N TYR A 69 -2.39 -0.57 -3.93
CA TYR A 69 -3.63 0.06 -3.42
C TYR A 69 -3.83 1.52 -3.83
N LYS A 70 -2.92 2.09 -4.63
CA LYS A 70 -2.96 3.50 -5.04
C LYS A 70 -4.28 3.93 -5.68
N GLU A 71 -4.80 3.11 -6.60
CA GLU A 71 -5.98 3.46 -7.40
C GLU A 71 -7.20 2.60 -7.03
N ASP A 72 -7.00 1.31 -6.71
CA ASP A 72 -8.06 0.38 -6.33
C ASP A 72 -7.46 -0.83 -5.57
N ASP A 73 -8.28 -1.82 -5.21
CA ASP A 73 -7.87 -3.10 -4.65
C ASP A 73 -7.05 -3.93 -5.66
N GLY A 74 -5.72 -3.72 -5.62
CA GLY A 74 -4.68 -4.44 -6.37
C GLY A 74 -4.80 -5.94 -6.46
N LEU A 75 -5.33 -6.57 -5.41
CA LEU A 75 -5.33 -8.02 -5.25
C LEU A 75 -6.67 -8.63 -5.65
N SER A 76 -7.78 -8.05 -5.19
CA SER A 76 -9.10 -8.58 -5.53
C SER A 76 -9.62 -8.08 -6.88
N ARG A 77 -9.13 -6.94 -7.37
CA ARG A 77 -9.52 -6.31 -8.65
C ARG A 77 -8.29 -5.96 -9.48
N PRO A 78 -7.48 -6.98 -9.86
CA PRO A 78 -6.20 -6.76 -10.54
C PRO A 78 -6.36 -6.10 -11.91
N GLU A 79 -7.52 -6.26 -12.55
CA GLU A 79 -7.86 -5.68 -13.85
C GLU A 79 -7.74 -4.15 -13.89
N LYS A 80 -7.90 -3.47 -12.73
CA LYS A 80 -7.83 -2.01 -12.62
C LYS A 80 -6.47 -1.48 -12.20
N THR A 81 -5.54 -2.37 -11.82
CA THR A 81 -4.30 -2.00 -11.11
C THR A 81 -3.16 -2.96 -11.46
N SER A 82 -3.04 -4.08 -10.75
CA SER A 82 -1.84 -4.92 -10.72
C SER A 82 -1.60 -5.71 -12.01
N LYS A 83 -2.65 -6.07 -12.76
CA LYS A 83 -2.53 -6.90 -13.97
C LYS A 83 -1.64 -6.23 -15.01
N HIS A 84 -1.86 -4.95 -15.27
CA HIS A 84 -1.04 -4.20 -16.24
C HIS A 84 0.43 -4.15 -15.79
N LEU A 85 0.68 -3.97 -14.49
CA LEU A 85 2.04 -3.87 -13.94
C LEU A 85 2.78 -5.21 -14.08
N VAL A 86 2.09 -6.32 -13.79
CA VAL A 86 2.64 -7.67 -13.97
C VAL A 86 2.98 -7.93 -15.43
N THR A 87 2.09 -7.58 -16.37
CA THR A 87 2.37 -7.76 -17.80
C THR A 87 3.61 -6.97 -18.22
N LYS A 88 3.69 -5.67 -17.86
CA LYS A 88 4.86 -4.84 -18.22
C LYS A 88 6.17 -5.28 -17.60
N LEU A 89 6.14 -5.89 -16.41
CA LEU A 89 7.36 -6.26 -15.68
C LEU A 89 7.87 -7.66 -16.04
N PHE A 90 6.96 -8.60 -16.35
CA PHE A 90 7.31 -10.02 -16.49
C PHE A 90 6.98 -10.64 -17.85
N ILE A 91 6.18 -9.97 -18.69
CA ILE A 91 5.71 -10.51 -19.97
C ILE A 91 6.25 -9.68 -21.13
N ASP A 92 6.01 -8.37 -21.11
CA ASP A 92 6.37 -7.48 -22.21
C ASP A 92 7.85 -7.12 -22.12
N PRO A 93 8.67 -7.43 -23.14
CA PRO A 93 10.07 -6.99 -23.16
C PRO A 93 10.15 -5.49 -23.41
N ILE A 94 11.21 -4.86 -22.88
CA ILE A 94 11.55 -3.48 -23.24
C ILE A 94 12.06 -3.48 -24.69
N PRO A 95 11.45 -2.70 -25.60
CA PRO A 95 11.96 -2.57 -26.97
C PRO A 95 13.37 -1.99 -26.93
N LEU A 96 14.29 -2.62 -27.66
CA LEU A 96 15.60 -2.04 -27.91
C LEU A 96 15.50 -1.16 -29.15
N GLU A 97 15.92 0.10 -29.04
CA GLU A 97 16.10 0.96 -30.22
C GLU A 97 17.32 0.47 -31.01
N GLU A 98 17.20 0.40 -32.35
CA GLU A 98 18.31 0.06 -33.27
C GLU A 98 19.29 1.23 -33.43
#